data_AF-A0A6B9FRV0-F1
#
_entry.id   AF-A0A6B9FRV0-F1
#
_cell.length_a   1.000
_cell.length_b   1.000
_cell.length_c   1.000
_cell.angle_alpha   90.00
_cell.angle_beta   90.00
_cell.angle_gamma   90.00
#
_symmetry.space_group_name_H-M   'P 1'
#
loop_
_entity.id
_entity.type
_entity.pdbx_description
1 polymer ?
#
loop_
_entity_poly.entity_id
_entity_poly.type
_entity_poly.pdbx_seq_one_letter_code
_entity_poly.pdbx_strand_id
1 'polypeptide(L)'
;MKPMKPMEPMKPMEPMKGAEPWWPKNLGEPSTSGAQNGMKYAVFPDKNRLLIERDGQVSTYDSGDHRIGGVAQADGGAKTLTFTSQTGDVDLASRRKLD
;
A
#
# COMPACT_ATOMS: atom_id res chain seq x y z
N MET A 1 19.19 54.00 -3.71
CA MET A 1 18.79 52.61 -3.39
C MET A 1 17.43 52.37 -4.01
N LYS A 2 17.23 51.31 -4.80
CA LYS A 2 15.94 51.04 -5.47
C LYS A 2 14.95 50.47 -4.44
N PRO A 3 13.68 50.91 -4.40
CA PRO A 3 12.70 50.34 -3.48
C PRO A 3 12.41 48.89 -3.90
N MET A 4 12.50 47.97 -2.95
CA MET A 4 12.16 46.56 -3.16
C MET A 4 10.65 46.44 -3.39
N LYS A 5 10.25 45.76 -4.48
CA LYS A 5 8.85 45.51 -4.78
C LYS A 5 8.23 44.61 -3.69
N PRO A 6 6.96 44.82 -3.30
CA PRO A 6 6.27 43.91 -2.39
C PRO A 6 6.25 42.50 -3.00
N MET A 7 6.65 41.49 -2.24
CA MET A 7 6.55 40.09 -2.66
C MET A 7 5.06 39.77 -2.87
N GLU A 8 4.71 39.27 -4.06
CA GLU A 8 3.36 38.79 -4.35
C GLU A 8 2.98 37.70 -3.35
N PRO A 9 1.75 37.70 -2.80
CA PRO A 9 1.32 36.64 -1.89
C PRO A 9 1.41 35.31 -2.64
N MET A 10 2.16 34.36 -2.05
CA MET A 10 2.26 33.00 -2.57
C MET A 10 0.86 32.45 -2.78
N LYS A 11 0.54 32.05 -4.02
CA LYS A 11 -0.72 31.36 -4.33
C LYS A 11 -0.86 30.18 -3.35
N PRO A 12 -2.05 29.92 -2.79
CA PRO A 12 -2.28 28.71 -2.01
C PRO A 12 -1.78 27.53 -2.83
N MET A 13 -0.87 26.72 -2.27
CA MET A 13 -0.49 25.46 -2.89
C MET A 13 -1.78 24.69 -3.13
N GLU A 14 -2.10 24.42 -4.41
CA GLU A 14 -3.20 23.52 -4.75
C GLU A 14 -3.01 22.25 -3.92
N PRO A 15 -4.05 21.77 -3.20
CA PRO A 15 -3.92 20.52 -2.46
C PRO A 15 -3.46 19.49 -3.48
N MET A 16 -2.29 18.87 -3.25
CA MET A 16 -1.78 17.82 -4.10
C MET A 16 -2.93 16.84 -4.29
N LYS A 17 -3.44 16.75 -5.52
CA LYS A 17 -4.46 15.78 -5.91
C LYS A 17 -3.86 14.44 -5.53
N GLY A 18 -4.31 13.88 -4.40
CA GLY A 18 -3.77 12.61 -3.89
C GLY A 18 -3.80 11.64 -5.05
N ALA A 19 -2.64 11.03 -5.36
CA ALA A 19 -2.56 10.07 -6.45
C ALA A 19 -3.72 9.08 -6.31
N GLU A 20 -4.43 8.80 -7.42
CA GLU A 20 -5.52 7.84 -7.34
C GLU A 20 -4.97 6.53 -6.75
N PRO A 21 -5.66 5.95 -5.74
CA PRO A 21 -5.21 4.72 -5.14
C PRO A 21 -5.10 3.65 -6.23
N TRP A 22 -4.00 2.89 -6.21
CA TRP A 22 -3.78 1.80 -7.16
C TRP A 22 -4.68 0.58 -6.87
N TRP A 23 -5.45 0.63 -5.78
CA TRP A 23 -6.43 -0.36 -5.39
C TRP A 23 -7.87 0.05 -5.73
N PRO A 24 -8.80 -0.91 -5.85
CA PRO A 24 -10.20 -0.64 -6.10
C PRO A 24 -10.85 0.25 -5.02
N LYS A 25 -11.58 1.28 -5.46
CA LYS A 25 -12.24 2.25 -4.56
C LYS A 25 -13.27 1.61 -3.62
N ASN A 26 -13.85 0.46 -3.99
CA ASN A 26 -14.82 -0.26 -3.16
C ASN A 26 -14.22 -0.91 -1.91
N LEU A 27 -12.88 -0.99 -1.82
CA LEU A 27 -12.19 -1.46 -0.62
C LEU A 27 -12.03 -0.37 0.44
N GLY A 28 -12.16 0.90 0.05
CA GLY A 28 -12.00 2.05 0.94
C GLY A 28 -10.53 2.37 1.22
N GLU A 29 -10.26 2.77 2.46
CA GLU A 29 -8.93 3.15 2.92
C GLU A 29 -8.23 1.94 3.55
N PRO A 30 -6.98 1.62 3.17
CA PRO A 30 -6.25 0.53 3.77
C PRO A 30 -5.80 0.90 5.20
N SER A 31 -5.81 -0.07 6.12
CA SER A 31 -5.26 0.13 7.46
C SER A 31 -3.74 0.25 7.44
N THR A 32 -3.10 -0.42 6.49
CA THR A 32 -1.66 -0.30 6.22
C THR A 32 -1.41 -0.46 4.73
N SER A 33 -0.49 0.35 4.21
CA SER A 33 -0.03 0.26 2.82
C SER A 33 1.44 0.61 2.74
N GLY A 34 2.13 0.06 1.74
CA GLY A 34 3.55 0.30 1.55
C GLY A 34 4.03 -0.10 0.17
N ALA A 35 5.24 0.34 -0.17
CA ALA A 35 5.91 -0.03 -1.41
C ALA A 35 7.39 -0.30 -1.16
N GLN A 36 7.88 -1.46 -1.60
CA GLN A 36 9.28 -1.88 -1.45
C GLN A 36 9.69 -2.75 -2.63
N ASN A 37 10.91 -2.55 -3.16
CA ASN A 37 11.48 -3.33 -4.27
C ASN A 37 10.56 -3.47 -5.51
N GLY A 38 9.84 -2.40 -5.85
CA GLY A 38 8.93 -2.40 -7.00
C GLY A 38 7.62 -3.18 -6.78
N MET A 39 7.34 -3.60 -5.55
CA MET A 39 6.04 -4.14 -5.15
C MET A 39 5.32 -3.19 -4.22
N LYS A 40 4.00 -3.13 -4.33
CA LYS A 40 3.14 -2.41 -3.40
C LYS A 40 2.21 -3.39 -2.69
N TYR A 41 1.84 -3.07 -1.46
CA TYR A 41 0.82 -3.81 -0.73
C TYR A 41 -0.15 -2.88 -0.03
N ALA A 42 -1.39 -3.33 0.15
CA ALA A 42 -2.44 -2.62 0.86
C ALA A 42 -3.34 -3.62 1.58
N VAL A 43 -3.55 -3.42 2.88
CA VAL A 43 -4.34 -4.31 3.75
C VAL A 43 -5.65 -3.63 4.12
N PHE A 44 -6.76 -4.32 3.90
CA PHE A 44 -8.13 -3.89 4.16
C PHE A 44 -8.78 -4.87 5.15
N PRO A 45 -8.55 -4.69 6.46
CA PRO A 45 -9.07 -5.61 7.47
C PRO A 45 -10.60 -5.63 7.48
N ASP A 46 -11.27 -4.49 7.22
CA ASP A 46 -12.74 -4.41 7.15
C ASP A 46 -13.35 -5.28 6.05
N LYS A 47 -12.53 -5.66 5.05
CA LYS A 47 -12.93 -6.51 3.93
C LYS A 47 -12.24 -7.88 3.96
N ASN A 48 -11.36 -8.13 4.92
CA ASN A 48 -10.44 -9.27 4.91
C ASN A 48 -9.73 -9.41 3.55
N ARG A 49 -9.20 -8.31 3.03
CA ARG A 49 -8.48 -8.27 1.74
C ARG A 49 -7.07 -7.76 1.93
N LEU A 50 -6.15 -8.42 1.22
CA LEU A 50 -4.79 -7.97 1.01
C LEU A 50 -4.57 -7.84 -0.49
N LEU A 51 -4.18 -6.66 -0.95
CA LEU A 51 -3.80 -6.44 -2.33
C LEU A 51 -2.29 -6.34 -2.41
N ILE A 52 -1.72 -6.98 -3.42
CA ILE A 52 -0.31 -6.85 -3.78
C ILE A 52 -0.24 -6.45 -5.24
N GLU A 53 0.45 -5.35 -5.51
CA GLU A 53 0.82 -4.95 -6.86
C GLU A 53 2.28 -5.31 -7.10
N ARG A 54 2.53 -6.04 -8.19
CA ARG A 54 3.86 -6.39 -8.66
C ARG A 54 3.91 -6.22 -10.15
N ASP A 55 4.91 -5.50 -10.65
CA ASP A 55 5.16 -5.34 -12.09
C ASP A 55 3.92 -4.85 -12.87
N GLY A 56 3.09 -4.00 -12.24
CA GLY A 56 1.83 -3.47 -12.78
C GLY A 56 0.61 -4.38 -12.56
N GLN A 57 0.80 -5.59 -12.05
CA GLN A 57 -0.29 -6.55 -11.83
C GLN A 57 -0.75 -6.55 -10.38
N VAL A 58 -2.03 -6.22 -10.16
CA VAL A 58 -2.66 -6.27 -8.85
C VAL A 58 -3.27 -7.65 -8.62
N SER A 59 -2.87 -8.30 -7.53
CA SER A 59 -3.43 -9.57 -7.06
C SER A 59 -4.13 -9.37 -5.72
N THR A 60 -5.34 -9.94 -5.59
CA THR A 60 -6.14 -9.88 -4.37
C THR A 60 -6.07 -11.21 -3.63
N TYR A 61 -5.79 -11.12 -2.32
CA TYR A 61 -5.66 -12.26 -1.41
C TYR A 61 -6.64 -12.09 -0.25
N ASP A 62 -7.10 -13.21 0.29
CA ASP A 62 -7.82 -13.23 1.57
C ASP A 62 -6.82 -13.04 2.72
N SER A 63 -6.94 -11.93 3.46
CA SER A 63 -6.07 -11.68 4.63
C SER A 63 -6.59 -12.39 5.89
N GLY A 64 -7.83 -12.88 5.88
CA GLY A 64 -8.60 -13.22 7.08
C GLY A 64 -8.61 -12.09 8.12
N ASP A 65 -8.87 -12.45 9.37
CA ASP A 65 -8.86 -11.55 10.54
C ASP A 65 -7.45 -11.14 11.03
N HIS A 66 -6.42 -11.39 10.24
CA HIS A 66 -5.06 -11.06 10.62
C HIS A 66 -4.81 -9.56 10.41
N ARG A 67 -4.50 -8.86 11.49
CA ARG A 67 -3.96 -7.50 11.43
C ARG A 67 -2.50 -7.60 11.05
N ILE A 68 -2.24 -7.57 9.75
CA ILE A 68 -0.90 -7.51 9.20
C ILE A 68 -0.26 -6.19 9.63
N GLY A 69 0.79 -6.28 10.45
CA GLY A 69 1.55 -5.14 10.98
C GLY A 69 2.90 -4.92 10.28
N GLY A 70 3.39 -5.91 9.54
CA GLY A 70 4.68 -5.84 8.84
C GLY A 70 4.72 -6.74 7.61
N VAL A 71 5.55 -6.36 6.66
CA VAL A 71 5.82 -7.10 5.41
C VAL A 71 7.31 -7.28 5.26
N ALA A 72 7.74 -8.52 5.13
CA ALA A 72 9.12 -8.88 4.81
C ALA A 72 9.14 -9.60 3.45
N GLN A 73 10.05 -9.18 2.58
CA GLN A 73 10.30 -9.86 1.32
C GLN A 73 11.61 -10.63 1.41
N ALA A 74 11.60 -11.91 1.01
CA ALA A 74 12.84 -12.63 0.77
C ALA A 74 13.36 -12.31 -0.64
N ASP A 75 14.62 -11.86 -0.73
CA ASP A 75 15.33 -11.60 -1.99
C ASP A 75 15.88 -12.88 -2.66
N GLY A 76 15.61 -14.06 -2.08
CA GLY A 76 15.98 -15.36 -2.63
C GLY A 76 15.15 -15.74 -3.87
N GLY A 77 15.63 -16.70 -4.67
CA GLY A 77 15.11 -17.06 -6.00
C GLY A 77 13.59 -17.36 -6.10
N ALA A 78 12.91 -17.58 -4.98
CA ALA A 78 11.46 -17.44 -4.87
C ALA A 78 11.15 -16.13 -4.14
N LYS A 79 10.65 -15.14 -4.89
CA LYS A 79 10.23 -13.83 -4.37
C LYS A 79 8.98 -13.99 -3.49
N THR A 80 9.16 -14.49 -2.27
CA THR A 80 8.11 -14.74 -1.29
C THR A 80 7.91 -13.52 -0.40
N LEU A 81 6.64 -13.19 -0.14
CA LEU A 81 6.25 -12.18 0.83
C LEU A 81 5.78 -12.87 2.10
N THR A 82 6.42 -12.55 3.21
CA THR A 82 6.01 -12.96 4.55
C THR A 82 5.34 -11.78 5.21
N PHE A 83 4.11 -11.96 5.67
CA PHE A 83 3.37 -10.94 6.38
C PHE A 83 3.38 -11.29 7.85
N THR A 84 3.61 -10.34 8.74
CA THR A 84 3.57 -10.61 10.17
C THR A 84 2.29 -10.03 10.75
N SER A 85 1.53 -10.87 11.45
CA SER A 85 0.28 -10.50 12.13
C SER A 85 0.44 -10.52 13.65
N GLN A 86 -0.61 -10.13 14.37
CA GLN A 86 -0.66 -10.22 15.84
C GLN A 86 -0.48 -11.66 16.37
N THR A 87 -0.70 -12.68 15.53
CA THR A 87 -0.58 -14.10 15.90
C THR A 87 0.67 -14.77 15.31
N GLY A 88 1.55 -14.02 14.64
CA GLY A 88 2.76 -14.54 14.00
C GLY A 88 2.77 -14.41 12.47
N ASP A 89 3.65 -15.15 11.82
CA ASP A 89 3.84 -15.11 10.37
C ASP A 89 2.62 -15.65 9.61
N VAL A 90 2.24 -14.91 8.57
CA VAL A 90 1.17 -15.17 7.63
C VAL A 90 1.81 -15.46 6.29
N ASP A 91 1.80 -16.72 5.91
CA ASP A 91 2.26 -17.17 4.60
C ASP A 91 1.15 -17.02 3.56
N LEU A 92 1.36 -16.18 2.56
CA LEU A 92 0.42 -16.02 1.45
C LEU A 92 0.42 -17.19 0.47
N ALA A 93 1.49 -17.97 0.38
CA ALA A 93 1.51 -19.13 -0.52
C ALA A 93 0.45 -20.16 -0.12
N SER A 94 0.11 -20.19 1.18
CA SER A 94 -0.98 -21.00 1.72
C SER A 94 -2.38 -20.37 1.58
N ARG A 95 -2.48 -19.09 1.21
CA ARG A 95 -3.75 -18.35 1.16
C ARG A 95 -4.39 -18.44 -0.21
N ARG A 96 -5.72 -18.46 -0.22
CA ARG A 96 -6.51 -18.49 -1.45
C ARG A 96 -6.37 -17.14 -2.16
N LYS A 97 -5.80 -17.16 -3.37
CA LYS A 97 -5.90 -16.05 -4.31
C LYS A 97 -7.37 -15.89 -4.70
N LEU A 98 -7.91 -14.67 -4.59
CA LEU A 98 -9.33 -14.36 -4.83
C LEU A 98 -9.54 -13.69 -6.19
N ASP A 99 -8.69 -14.00 -7.19
CA ASP A 99 -8.66 -13.37 -8.52
C ASP A 99 -10.04 -13.05 -9.10
#